data_AF-Q9N5U0-F1
#
_entry.id   AF-Q9N5U0-F1
#
_cell.length_a   1.000
_cell.length_b   1.000
_cell.length_c   1.000
_cell.angle_alpha   90.00
_cell.angle_beta   90.00
_cell.angle_gamma   90.00
#
_symmetry.space_group_name_H-M   'P 1'
#
loop_
_entity.id
_entity.type
_entity.pdbx_description
1 polymer ?
#
loop_
_entity_poly.entity_id
_entity_poly.type
_entity_poly.pdbx_seq_one_letter_code
_entity_poly.pdbx_strand_id
1 'polypeptide(L)'
;MHQLNTLRRPFRAYRRLFNSSASWKIKHGTSPKLLKFTPRTDGSEFLFEKQKFSNPLTYPCLRAVHRQLDPNLRIALAQRCPSLQKIEKSTPLRINTLSFGTYGLKINSHTYHLQRINIGKPENTFIQLERDATLIYGLRDTKHLPVLKCATCSRDYREALIYLYEKVLGNRNLPVKVNRMEFKNYFSRQVWDLRNVKLRIKKLEVHNEIKQVLSTLAPCLDESSYPLESLELVQQFFTSDDLFNHHIIQTAKDLRIIGIHGNFHRLPNLRVHIQKVNVSPATLIKAIDYWLTRGKEIGTHFSISSCEMLEEEARVLWKAIRTNYIDLVEENQRLIDFSPEPLKIKSRFFSELWFNVVKESGNTWICDLQVRKTRA
;
A
#
# COMPACT_ATOMS: atom_id res chain seq x y z
N MET A 1 14.35 -29.93 13.49
CA MET A 1 13.54 -31.14 13.17
C MET A 1 12.40 -31.39 14.16
N HIS A 2 12.63 -31.37 15.48
CA HIS A 2 11.61 -31.68 16.49
C HIS A 2 10.40 -30.70 16.49
N GLN A 3 10.64 -29.39 16.31
CA GLN A 3 9.58 -28.38 16.21
C GLN A 3 8.72 -28.48 14.92
N LEU A 4 9.25 -29.05 13.84
CA LEU A 4 8.49 -29.27 12.59
C LEU A 4 7.56 -30.50 12.73
N ASN A 5 7.98 -31.52 13.48
CA ASN A 5 7.18 -32.73 13.71
C ASN A 5 6.00 -32.49 14.67
N THR A 6 6.15 -31.61 15.66
CA THR A 6 5.04 -31.22 16.56
C THR A 6 3.94 -30.42 15.84
N LEU A 7 4.27 -29.70 14.76
CA LEU A 7 3.31 -28.95 13.94
C LEU A 7 2.62 -29.78 12.85
N ARG A 8 3.17 -30.94 12.46
CA ARG A 8 2.59 -31.82 11.42
C ARG A 8 1.21 -32.38 11.80
N ARG A 9 0.99 -32.73 13.08
CA ARG A 9 -0.30 -33.27 13.56
C ARG A 9 -1.43 -32.23 13.53
N PRO A 10 -1.24 -31.01 14.08
CA PRO A 10 -2.15 -29.89 13.89
C PRO A 10 -2.47 -29.66 12.42
N PHE A 11 -1.45 -29.57 11.55
CA PHE A 11 -1.63 -29.32 10.11
C PHE A 11 -2.46 -30.40 9.40
N ARG A 12 -2.29 -31.68 9.75
CA ARG A 12 -3.10 -32.78 9.18
C ARG A 12 -4.56 -32.70 9.62
N ALA A 13 -4.82 -32.45 10.91
CA ALA A 13 -6.18 -32.23 11.40
C ALA A 13 -6.83 -31.01 10.72
N TYR A 14 -6.05 -29.96 10.52
CA TYR A 14 -6.46 -28.73 9.86
C TYR A 14 -6.78 -28.93 8.36
N ARG A 15 -5.93 -29.66 7.64
CA ARG A 15 -6.14 -30.02 6.23
C ARG A 15 -7.36 -30.95 6.05
N ARG A 16 -7.65 -31.81 7.03
CA ARG A 16 -8.84 -32.67 7.03
C ARG A 16 -10.14 -31.87 7.21
N LEU A 17 -10.16 -30.92 8.14
CA LEU A 17 -11.26 -29.95 8.27
C LEU A 17 -11.49 -29.16 6.97
N PHE A 18 -10.39 -28.78 6.31
CA PHE A 18 -10.45 -28.05 5.04
C PHE A 18 -11.00 -28.91 3.89
N ASN A 19 -10.54 -30.16 3.77
CA ASN A 19 -11.02 -31.07 2.73
C ASN A 19 -12.47 -31.52 2.96
N SER A 20 -12.95 -31.65 4.21
CA SER A 20 -14.36 -31.98 4.48
C SER A 20 -15.29 -30.78 4.27
N SER A 21 -14.78 -29.55 4.37
CA SER A 21 -15.52 -28.32 4.04
C SER A 21 -15.57 -28.05 2.53
N ALA A 22 -14.64 -28.57 1.74
CA ALA A 22 -14.58 -28.38 0.29
C ALA A 22 -15.59 -29.26 -0.48
N SER A 23 -16.12 -30.31 0.15
CA SER A 23 -17.17 -31.17 -0.42
C SER A 23 -18.57 -30.58 -0.21
N TRP A 24 -18.76 -29.29 -0.52
CA TRP A 24 -20.08 -28.69 -0.69
C TRP A 24 -20.16 -28.15 -2.12
N LYS A 25 -20.98 -28.84 -2.94
CA LYS A 25 -21.30 -28.61 -4.35
C LYS A 25 -20.30 -29.14 -5.38
N ILE A 26 -20.47 -30.41 -5.74
CA ILE A 26 -20.39 -30.82 -7.15
C ILE A 26 -21.73 -31.50 -7.47
N LYS A 27 -22.71 -30.70 -7.88
CA LYS A 27 -23.81 -31.20 -8.72
C LYS A 27 -23.32 -31.07 -10.16
N HIS A 28 -23.30 -32.21 -10.85
CA HIS A 28 -22.97 -32.41 -12.26
C HIS A 28 -21.48 -32.36 -12.66
N GLY A 29 -20.96 -33.55 -13.00
CA GLY A 29 -19.96 -33.69 -14.08
C GLY A 29 -18.49 -33.78 -13.66
N THR A 30 -18.00 -35.01 -13.51
CA THR A 30 -16.60 -35.46 -13.56
C THR A 30 -15.68 -35.12 -12.37
N SER A 31 -15.42 -36.15 -11.56
CA SER A 31 -14.47 -36.18 -10.45
C SER A 31 -13.07 -36.61 -10.93
N PRO A 32 -11.98 -35.92 -10.54
CA PRO A 32 -10.62 -36.43 -10.67
C PRO A 32 -10.37 -37.55 -9.65
N LYS A 33 -9.83 -38.67 -10.14
CA LYS A 33 -9.44 -39.87 -9.39
C LYS A 33 -8.62 -39.54 -8.14
N LEU A 34 -9.25 -39.54 -6.96
CA LEU A 34 -8.56 -39.66 -5.67
C LEU A 34 -9.35 -40.62 -4.76
N LEU A 35 -8.76 -41.80 -4.56
CA LEU A 35 -9.05 -42.86 -3.58
C LEU A 35 -10.47 -43.43 -3.60
N LYS A 36 -10.55 -44.66 -4.13
CA LYS A 36 -11.72 -45.54 -4.16
C LYS A 36 -12.27 -45.75 -2.74
N PHE A 37 -13.46 -45.23 -2.48
CA PHE A 37 -14.28 -45.67 -1.35
C PHE A 37 -15.26 -46.71 -1.88
N THR A 38 -15.08 -47.97 -1.48
CA THR A 38 -16.07 -49.02 -1.70
C THR A 38 -17.26 -48.78 -0.77
N PRO A 39 -18.49 -48.60 -1.30
CA PRO A 39 -19.70 -48.48 -0.49
C PRO A 39 -19.94 -49.78 0.29
N ARG A 40 -20.35 -49.70 1.55
CA ARG A 40 -20.99 -50.85 2.21
C ARG A 40 -22.45 -50.95 1.74
N THR A 41 -22.90 -52.18 1.52
CA THR A 41 -24.11 -52.57 0.79
C THR A 41 -25.41 -52.50 1.60
N ASP A 42 -25.41 -51.93 2.80
CA ASP A 42 -26.57 -51.97 3.71
C ASP A 42 -27.29 -50.62 3.88
N GLY A 43 -27.06 -49.65 2.99
CA GLY A 43 -27.93 -48.48 2.86
C GLY A 43 -27.88 -47.49 4.02
N SER A 44 -26.97 -47.66 5.00
CA SER A 44 -26.74 -46.63 6.01
C SER A 44 -26.01 -45.44 5.39
N GLU A 45 -26.63 -44.26 5.44
CA GLU A 45 -26.01 -42.98 5.11
C GLU A 45 -24.63 -42.87 5.79
N PHE A 46 -23.65 -42.27 5.11
CA PHE A 46 -22.40 -41.86 5.75
C PHE A 46 -22.72 -40.85 6.86
N LEU A 47 -23.02 -41.35 8.05
CA LEU A 47 -22.73 -40.64 9.27
C LEU A 47 -21.22 -40.39 9.19
N PHE A 48 -20.84 -39.14 8.89
CA PHE A 48 -19.57 -38.64 9.37
C PHE A 48 -19.64 -38.81 10.88
N GLU A 49 -19.23 -39.98 11.35
CA GLU A 49 -18.92 -40.22 12.74
C GLU A 49 -17.98 -39.07 13.06
N LYS A 50 -18.46 -38.12 13.85
CA LYS A 50 -17.68 -36.96 14.27
C LYS A 50 -16.40 -37.57 14.80
N GLN A 51 -15.31 -37.53 14.03
CA GLN A 51 -14.00 -37.87 14.54
C GLN A 51 -13.78 -36.84 15.63
N LYS A 52 -14.15 -37.22 16.86
CA LYS A 52 -13.77 -36.57 18.08
C LYS A 52 -12.25 -36.68 18.02
N PHE A 53 -11.60 -35.64 17.51
CA PHE A 53 -10.18 -35.48 17.72
C PHE A 53 -10.02 -35.53 19.24
N SER A 54 -9.46 -36.63 19.74
CA SER A 54 -9.51 -36.95 21.17
C SER A 54 -8.86 -35.89 22.04
N ASN A 55 -8.02 -35.03 21.45
CA ASN A 55 -7.48 -33.84 22.09
C ASN A 55 -7.65 -32.62 21.16
N PRO A 56 -8.67 -31.75 21.37
CA PRO A 56 -8.67 -30.44 20.72
C PRO A 56 -7.37 -29.70 21.08
N LEU A 57 -6.82 -28.93 20.15
CA LEU A 57 -5.63 -28.12 20.43
C LEU A 57 -5.93 -27.18 21.61
N THR A 58 -5.04 -27.15 22.59
CA THR A 58 -5.16 -26.18 23.69
C THR A 58 -5.10 -24.76 23.14
N TYR A 59 -5.76 -23.81 23.81
CA TYR A 59 -5.80 -22.41 23.38
C TYR A 59 -4.40 -21.81 23.09
N PRO A 60 -3.35 -22.05 23.91
CA PRO A 60 -2.00 -21.61 23.59
C PRO A 60 -1.43 -22.22 22.30
N CYS A 61 -1.64 -23.53 22.08
CA CYS A 61 -1.18 -24.21 20.86
C CYS A 61 -1.89 -23.67 19.63
N LEU A 62 -3.21 -23.47 19.71
CA LEU A 62 -4.01 -22.92 18.63
C LEU A 62 -3.55 -21.50 18.28
N ARG A 63 -3.29 -20.66 19.28
CA ARG A 63 -2.72 -19.32 19.08
C ARG A 63 -1.33 -19.36 18.44
N ALA A 64 -0.48 -20.30 18.84
CA ALA A 64 0.84 -20.48 18.23
C ALA A 64 0.74 -20.90 16.75
N VAL A 65 -0.16 -21.82 16.41
CA VAL A 65 -0.44 -22.22 15.03
C VAL A 65 -0.95 -21.03 14.21
N HIS A 66 -1.95 -20.30 14.72
CA HIS A 66 -2.53 -19.14 14.03
C HIS A 66 -1.49 -18.05 13.71
N ARG A 67 -0.46 -17.87 14.55
CA ARG A 67 0.63 -16.91 14.27
C ARG A 67 1.48 -17.28 13.06
N GLN A 68 1.58 -18.56 12.73
CA GLN A 68 2.39 -19.08 11.63
C GLN A 68 1.60 -19.25 10.33
N LEU A 69 0.27 -19.11 10.36
CA LEU A 69 -0.58 -19.21 9.17
C LEU A 69 -0.51 -17.93 8.33
N ASP A 70 -0.62 -18.09 7.01
CA ASP A 70 -0.80 -16.97 6.08
C ASP A 70 -2.00 -16.08 6.51
N PRO A 71 -1.88 -14.75 6.44
CA PRO A 71 -2.97 -13.82 6.76
C PRO A 71 -4.32 -14.18 6.13
N ASN A 72 -4.35 -14.52 4.84
CA ASN A 72 -5.59 -14.78 4.11
C ASN A 72 -6.20 -16.12 4.51
N LEU A 73 -5.35 -17.13 4.71
CA LEU A 73 -5.77 -18.41 5.22
C LEU A 73 -6.46 -18.23 6.58
N ARG A 74 -5.85 -17.49 7.51
CA ARG A 74 -6.45 -17.19 8.83
C ARG A 74 -7.83 -16.55 8.73
N ILE A 75 -7.97 -15.55 7.85
CA ILE A 75 -9.24 -14.83 7.66
C ILE A 75 -10.32 -15.79 7.15
N ALA A 76 -10.02 -16.58 6.11
CA ALA A 76 -10.96 -17.56 5.56
C ALA A 76 -11.38 -18.61 6.60
N LEU A 77 -10.45 -19.03 7.47
CA LEU A 77 -10.72 -20.01 8.52
C LEU A 77 -11.60 -19.46 9.63
N ALA A 78 -11.33 -18.24 10.09
CA ALA A 78 -12.17 -17.57 11.08
C ALA A 78 -13.59 -17.32 10.55
N GLN A 79 -13.75 -17.10 9.25
CA GLN A 79 -15.06 -16.96 8.62
C GLN A 79 -15.83 -18.29 8.58
N ARG A 80 -15.15 -19.42 8.37
CA ARG A 80 -15.78 -20.76 8.38
C ARG A 80 -16.02 -21.32 9.78
N CYS A 81 -15.17 -20.96 10.73
CA CYS A 81 -15.21 -21.46 12.10
C CYS A 81 -15.32 -20.30 13.09
N PRO A 82 -16.55 -19.92 13.51
CA PRO A 82 -16.77 -18.80 14.42
C PRO A 82 -15.98 -18.89 15.74
N SER A 83 -15.76 -20.11 16.25
CA SER A 83 -14.94 -20.36 17.44
C SER A 83 -13.49 -19.88 17.30
N LEU A 84 -12.97 -19.75 16.09
CA LEU A 84 -11.61 -19.27 15.81
C LEU A 84 -11.53 -17.74 15.68
N GLN A 85 -12.65 -17.03 15.55
CA GLN A 85 -12.66 -15.58 15.32
C GLN A 85 -11.97 -14.81 16.45
N LYS A 86 -12.23 -15.18 17.71
CA LYS A 86 -11.58 -14.54 18.88
C LYS A 86 -10.06 -14.72 18.86
N ILE A 87 -9.57 -15.89 18.42
CA ILE A 87 -8.14 -16.17 18.32
C ILE A 87 -7.53 -15.41 17.14
N GLU A 88 -8.20 -15.44 15.99
CA GLU A 88 -7.77 -14.73 14.79
C GLU A 88 -7.62 -13.22 15.07
N LYS A 89 -8.66 -12.58 15.62
CA LYS A 89 -8.70 -11.14 15.88
C LYS A 89 -7.77 -10.68 17.00
N SER A 90 -7.45 -11.56 17.96
CA SER A 90 -6.48 -11.27 19.03
C SER A 90 -5.02 -11.59 18.66
N THR A 91 -4.79 -12.21 17.50
CA THR A 91 -3.45 -12.54 17.02
C THR A 91 -2.96 -11.46 16.05
N PRO A 92 -1.73 -10.92 16.21
CA PRO A 92 -1.20 -9.91 15.30
C PRO A 92 -1.31 -10.32 13.83
N LEU A 93 -1.87 -9.45 13.00
CA LEU A 93 -1.93 -9.65 11.54
C LEU A 93 -0.78 -8.85 10.89
N ARG A 94 0.00 -9.52 10.04
CA ARG A 94 1.09 -8.90 9.28
C ARG A 94 0.80 -9.05 7.79
N ILE A 95 0.75 -7.93 7.08
CA ILE A 95 0.48 -7.85 5.65
C ILE A 95 1.71 -7.22 4.99
N ASN A 96 2.20 -7.82 3.91
CA ASN A 96 3.29 -7.21 3.15
C ASN A 96 2.78 -6.07 2.26
N THR A 97 1.74 -6.34 1.48
CA THR A 97 1.13 -5.34 0.59
C THR A 97 -0.38 -5.30 0.81
N LEU A 98 -0.92 -4.12 1.11
CA LEU A 98 -2.36 -3.87 1.20
C LEU A 98 -2.75 -2.85 0.15
N SER A 99 -3.52 -3.23 -0.86
CA SER A 99 -3.96 -2.33 -1.91
C SER A 99 -5.47 -2.15 -1.88
N PHE A 100 -5.94 -0.92 -1.90
CA PHE A 100 -7.35 -0.56 -2.04
C PHE A 100 -7.64 -0.24 -3.50
N GLY A 101 -8.70 -0.86 -4.02
CA GLY A 101 -9.18 -0.64 -5.37
C GLY A 101 -10.68 -0.38 -5.38
N THR A 102 -11.23 -0.15 -6.58
CA THR A 102 -12.64 0.23 -6.74
C THR A 102 -13.60 -0.76 -6.12
N TYR A 103 -13.34 -2.07 -6.28
CA TYR A 103 -14.25 -3.16 -5.92
C TYR A 103 -13.89 -3.89 -4.63
N GLY A 104 -12.95 -3.37 -3.85
CA GLY A 104 -12.53 -3.99 -2.60
C GLY A 104 -11.04 -3.80 -2.35
N LEU A 105 -10.38 -4.84 -1.85
CA LEU A 105 -9.00 -4.74 -1.39
C LEU A 105 -8.19 -5.99 -1.74
N LYS A 106 -6.87 -5.82 -1.85
CA LYS A 106 -5.90 -6.89 -2.09
C LYS A 106 -4.94 -6.98 -0.92
N ILE A 107 -4.80 -8.17 -0.34
CA ILE A 107 -3.83 -8.51 0.69
C ILE A 107 -2.78 -9.43 0.07
N ASN A 108 -1.55 -8.95 -0.01
CA ASN A 108 -0.43 -9.62 -0.68
C ASN A 108 -0.84 -9.96 -2.14
N SER A 109 -1.02 -11.24 -2.45
CA SER A 109 -1.48 -11.73 -3.76
C SER A 109 -2.97 -12.06 -3.84
N HIS A 110 -3.72 -11.95 -2.74
CA HIS A 110 -5.13 -12.36 -2.67
C HIS A 110 -6.03 -11.15 -2.72
N THR A 111 -7.04 -11.19 -3.56
CA THR A 111 -7.99 -10.09 -3.71
C THR A 111 -9.33 -10.46 -3.12
N TYR A 112 -9.89 -9.52 -2.35
CA TYR A 112 -11.23 -9.57 -1.81
C TYR A 112 -12.05 -8.55 -2.60
N HIS A 113 -12.89 -9.06 -3.48
CA HIS A 113 -13.77 -8.25 -4.30
C HIS A 113 -15.21 -8.37 -3.83
N LEU A 114 -15.92 -7.27 -3.90
CA LEU A 114 -17.37 -7.22 -3.89
C LEU A 114 -17.88 -7.56 -5.30
N GLN A 115 -18.76 -8.54 -5.38
CA GLN A 115 -19.50 -8.86 -6.61
C GLN A 115 -20.99 -8.64 -6.36
N ARG A 116 -21.68 -7.94 -7.27
CA ARG A 116 -23.15 -7.88 -7.27
C ARG A 116 -23.71 -9.20 -7.78
N ILE A 117 -24.56 -9.86 -7.00
CA ILE A 117 -25.35 -11.01 -7.46
C ILE A 117 -26.83 -10.60 -7.46
N ASN A 118 -27.48 -10.68 -8.62
CA ASN A 118 -28.93 -10.51 -8.72
C ASN A 118 -29.62 -11.83 -8.34
N ILE A 119 -30.36 -11.84 -7.24
CA ILE A 119 -31.17 -13.00 -6.86
C ILE A 119 -32.24 -13.20 -7.95
N GLY A 120 -32.22 -14.34 -8.63
CA GLY A 120 -33.22 -14.70 -9.65
C GLY A 120 -32.81 -14.52 -11.12
N LYS A 121 -31.59 -14.05 -11.43
CA LYS A 121 -31.03 -14.07 -12.81
C LYS A 121 -29.75 -14.95 -12.87
N PRO A 122 -29.52 -15.71 -13.95
CA PRO A 122 -28.39 -16.63 -14.06
C PRO A 122 -27.03 -15.92 -13.90
N GLU A 123 -26.04 -16.64 -13.34
CA GLU A 123 -24.81 -16.10 -12.72
C GLU A 123 -23.85 -15.28 -13.62
N ASN A 124 -24.19 -14.97 -14.88
CA ASN A 124 -23.27 -14.35 -15.86
C ASN A 124 -23.79 -13.12 -16.62
N THR A 125 -24.93 -12.51 -16.23
CA THR A 125 -25.39 -11.28 -16.92
C THR A 125 -24.88 -10.02 -16.22
N PHE A 126 -23.84 -9.39 -16.80
CA PHE A 126 -23.45 -8.01 -16.48
C PHE A 126 -24.53 -7.06 -17.02
N ILE A 127 -25.48 -6.63 -16.18
CA ILE A 127 -26.54 -5.70 -16.61
C ILE A 127 -26.32 -4.32 -15.97
N GLN A 128 -26.54 -3.29 -16.79
CA GLN A 128 -26.64 -1.87 -16.44
C GLN A 128 -27.58 -1.60 -15.23
N LEU A 129 -27.41 -0.44 -14.63
CA LEU A 129 -28.04 -0.01 -13.38
C LEU A 129 -29.57 0.13 -13.49
N GLU A 130 -30.32 -0.95 -13.22
CA GLU A 130 -31.74 -0.83 -12.84
C GLU A 130 -31.87 -0.80 -11.31
N ARG A 131 -32.75 0.09 -10.82
CA ARG A 131 -32.83 0.55 -9.43
C ARG A 131 -33.34 -0.48 -8.42
N ASP A 132 -33.81 -1.65 -8.86
CA ASP A 132 -34.57 -2.59 -8.00
C ASP A 132 -33.84 -3.92 -7.67
N ALA A 133 -32.52 -3.99 -7.84
CA ALA A 133 -31.75 -5.21 -7.52
C ALA A 133 -31.34 -5.31 -6.03
N THR A 134 -31.59 -6.46 -5.41
CA THR A 134 -31.02 -6.81 -4.09
C THR A 134 -29.57 -7.26 -4.27
N LEU A 135 -28.62 -6.56 -3.64
CA LEU A 135 -27.19 -6.85 -3.74
C LEU A 135 -26.83 -7.95 -2.73
N ILE A 136 -26.38 -9.12 -3.21
CA ILE A 136 -25.64 -10.08 -2.39
C ILE A 136 -24.17 -10.00 -2.79
N TYR A 137 -23.31 -9.62 -1.85
CA TYR A 137 -21.86 -9.64 -2.03
C TYR A 137 -21.24 -10.98 -1.62
N GLY A 138 -20.18 -11.40 -2.30
CA GLY A 138 -19.35 -12.54 -1.92
C GLY A 138 -17.88 -12.24 -2.16
N LEU A 139 -17.01 -12.61 -1.22
CA LEU A 139 -15.57 -12.48 -1.38
C LEU A 139 -15.11 -13.56 -2.36
N ARG A 140 -14.74 -13.18 -3.57
CA ARG A 140 -14.08 -14.09 -4.51
C ARG A 140 -12.58 -14.05 -4.25
N ASP A 141 -12.01 -15.12 -3.70
CA ASP A 141 -10.58 -15.38 -3.84
C ASP A 141 -10.33 -15.87 -5.28
N THR A 142 -9.38 -15.26 -5.97
CA THR A 142 -9.05 -15.63 -7.36
C THR A 142 -8.20 -16.90 -7.46
N LYS A 143 -7.68 -17.44 -6.34
CA LYS A 143 -6.72 -18.56 -6.36
C LYS A 143 -7.15 -19.78 -5.53
N HIS A 144 -8.29 -20.38 -5.86
CA HIS A 144 -8.73 -21.70 -5.36
C HIS A 144 -9.42 -21.75 -3.99
N LEU A 145 -9.85 -20.63 -3.39
CA LEU A 145 -10.83 -20.67 -2.30
C LEU A 145 -12.25 -20.42 -2.82
N PRO A 146 -13.26 -21.20 -2.38
CA PRO A 146 -14.66 -20.95 -2.66
C PRO A 146 -15.01 -19.49 -2.40
N VAL A 147 -15.86 -18.91 -3.24
CA VAL A 147 -16.52 -17.62 -2.98
C VAL A 147 -17.07 -17.66 -1.56
N LEU A 148 -16.51 -16.86 -0.66
CA LEU A 148 -17.07 -16.69 0.66
C LEU A 148 -18.31 -15.81 0.47
N LYS A 149 -19.49 -16.44 0.38
CA LYS A 149 -20.77 -15.75 0.36
C LYS A 149 -20.98 -15.08 1.71
N CYS A 150 -20.60 -13.82 1.84
CA CYS A 150 -20.99 -12.96 2.95
C CYS A 150 -21.93 -11.90 2.40
N ALA A 151 -23.22 -12.24 2.37
CA ALA A 151 -24.28 -11.33 2.00
C ALA A 151 -24.39 -10.24 3.07
N THR A 152 -23.90 -9.03 2.79
CA THR A 152 -24.66 -7.87 3.23
C THR A 152 -25.77 -7.67 2.22
N CYS A 153 -27.01 -7.49 2.69
CA CYS A 153 -28.13 -7.11 1.83
C CYS A 153 -28.17 -5.60 1.57
N SER A 154 -27.03 -4.90 1.75
CA SER A 154 -26.99 -3.45 1.61
C SER A 154 -27.18 -3.08 0.15
N ARG A 155 -28.19 -2.25 -0.14
CA ARG A 155 -28.34 -1.60 -1.45
C ARG A 155 -27.29 -0.50 -1.65
N ASP A 156 -26.64 -0.05 -0.59
CA ASP A 156 -25.54 0.89 -0.64
C ASP A 156 -24.20 0.17 -0.77
N TYR A 157 -23.55 0.41 -1.91
CA TYR A 157 -22.21 -0.05 -2.23
C TYR A 157 -21.16 0.40 -1.22
N ARG A 158 -21.30 1.61 -0.68
CA ARG A 158 -20.39 2.17 0.32
C ARG A 158 -20.42 1.35 1.61
N GLU A 159 -21.60 1.07 2.15
CA GLU A 159 -21.74 0.25 3.36
C GLU A 159 -21.25 -1.19 3.15
N ALA A 160 -21.38 -1.72 1.93
CA ALA A 160 -20.81 -3.03 1.61
C ALA A 160 -19.27 -3.04 1.64
N LEU A 161 -18.61 -1.97 1.16
CA LEU A 161 -17.16 -1.82 1.26
C LEU A 161 -16.72 -1.67 2.72
N ILE A 162 -17.42 -0.86 3.51
CA ILE A 162 -17.12 -0.68 4.93
C ILE A 162 -17.21 -2.02 5.67
N TYR A 163 -18.29 -2.77 5.44
CA TYR A 163 -18.43 -4.11 6.01
C TYR A 163 -17.27 -5.03 5.61
N LEU A 164 -16.87 -5.02 4.34
CA LEU A 164 -15.73 -5.80 3.85
C LEU A 164 -14.45 -5.43 4.61
N TYR A 165 -14.16 -4.13 4.76
CA TYR A 165 -13.00 -3.64 5.49
C TYR A 165 -13.03 -4.05 6.96
N GLU A 166 -14.17 -3.89 7.64
CA GLU A 166 -14.34 -4.29 9.04
C GLU A 166 -14.18 -5.80 9.23
N LYS A 167 -14.73 -6.62 8.32
CA LYS A 167 -14.61 -8.07 8.38
C LYS A 167 -13.17 -8.52 8.20
N VAL A 168 -12.47 -7.98 7.21
CA VAL A 168 -11.12 -8.41 6.85
C VAL A 168 -10.05 -7.79 7.75
N LEU A 169 -10.13 -6.49 8.02
CA LEU A 169 -9.10 -5.69 8.69
C LEU A 169 -9.51 -5.26 10.11
N GLY A 170 -10.78 -4.91 10.32
CA GLY A 170 -11.28 -4.32 11.55
C GLY A 170 -11.53 -5.30 12.70
N ASN A 171 -12.03 -4.74 13.81
CA ASN A 171 -12.42 -5.45 15.03
C ASN A 171 -11.29 -6.30 15.63
N ARG A 172 -10.06 -5.78 15.58
CA ARG A 172 -8.87 -6.41 16.16
C ARG A 172 -8.41 -5.66 17.40
N ASN A 173 -7.88 -6.41 18.37
CA ASN A 173 -7.33 -5.83 19.60
C ASN A 173 -5.99 -5.13 19.37
N LEU A 174 -5.33 -5.42 18.24
CA LEU A 174 -4.03 -4.87 17.89
C LEU A 174 -4.10 -4.28 16.47
N PRO A 175 -3.36 -3.18 16.20
CA PRO A 175 -3.25 -2.64 14.85
C PRO A 175 -2.73 -3.69 13.85
N VAL A 176 -3.31 -3.70 12.65
CA VAL A 176 -2.83 -4.53 11.54
C VAL A 176 -1.51 -3.95 11.05
N LYS A 177 -0.45 -4.76 11.09
CA LYS A 177 0.88 -4.34 10.63
C LYS A 177 0.95 -4.48 9.11
N VAL A 178 1.17 -3.39 8.40
CA VAL A 178 1.26 -3.34 6.93
C VAL A 178 2.63 -2.79 6.53
N ASN A 179 3.37 -3.52 5.71
CA ASN A 179 4.66 -3.02 5.22
C ASN A 179 4.48 -1.95 4.13
N ARG A 180 3.63 -2.22 3.14
CA ARG A 180 3.27 -1.29 2.06
C ARG A 180 1.76 -1.20 1.90
N MET A 181 1.23 0.01 1.90
CA MET A 181 -0.18 0.31 1.65
C MET A 181 -0.31 1.14 0.38
N GLU A 182 -1.25 0.79 -0.50
CA GLU A 182 -1.39 1.40 -1.83
C GLU A 182 -2.86 1.78 -2.09
N PHE A 183 -3.11 3.03 -2.44
CA PHE A 183 -4.40 3.51 -2.96
C PHE A 183 -4.25 3.75 -4.44
N LYS A 184 -4.67 2.77 -5.24
CA LYS A 184 -4.63 2.85 -6.71
C LYS A 184 -6.02 3.21 -7.19
N ASN A 185 -6.33 4.50 -7.18
CA ASN A 185 -7.63 4.99 -7.64
C ASN A 185 -7.55 5.55 -9.07
N TYR A 186 -8.38 5.00 -9.96
CA TYR A 186 -8.57 5.49 -11.32
C TYR A 186 -9.90 6.26 -11.52
N PHE A 187 -10.79 6.29 -10.51
CA PHE A 187 -12.13 6.88 -10.61
C PHE A 187 -12.50 7.75 -9.38
N SER A 188 -12.90 9.00 -9.61
CA SER A 188 -13.05 10.09 -8.63
C SER A 188 -14.26 10.02 -7.66
N ARG A 189 -14.72 8.84 -7.25
CA ARG A 189 -15.93 8.71 -6.39
C ARG A 189 -15.85 7.65 -5.28
N GLN A 190 -14.65 7.33 -4.82
CA GLN A 190 -14.48 6.30 -3.79
C GLN A 190 -14.53 6.90 -2.38
N VAL A 191 -15.18 6.19 -1.47
CA VAL A 191 -15.16 6.49 -0.04
C VAL A 191 -14.40 5.35 0.66
N TRP A 192 -13.27 5.68 1.28
CA TRP A 192 -12.47 4.75 2.06
C TRP A 192 -12.81 4.84 3.55
N ASP A 193 -14.06 4.60 3.92
CA ASP A 193 -14.43 4.63 5.34
C ASP A 193 -13.87 3.37 6.04
N LEU A 194 -12.76 3.57 6.76
CA LEU A 194 -12.03 2.57 7.52
C LEU A 194 -12.37 2.62 9.01
N ARG A 195 -13.63 2.92 9.36
CA ARG A 195 -14.10 2.83 10.75
C ARG A 195 -13.79 1.47 11.35
N ASN A 196 -13.46 1.45 12.65
CA ASN A 196 -13.09 0.24 13.40
C ASN A 196 -11.83 -0.51 12.89
N VAL A 197 -11.02 0.14 12.04
CA VAL A 197 -9.73 -0.37 11.57
C VAL A 197 -8.60 0.46 12.17
N LYS A 198 -7.60 -0.21 12.76
CA LYS A 198 -6.34 0.42 13.17
C LYS A 198 -5.19 -0.22 12.40
N LEU A 199 -4.35 0.60 11.78
CA LEU A 199 -3.26 0.18 10.91
C LEU A 199 -1.93 0.72 11.42
N ARG A 200 -0.91 -0.13 11.47
CA ARG A 200 0.48 0.29 11.62
C ARG A 200 1.16 0.13 10.27
N ILE A 201 1.51 1.22 9.61
CA ILE A 201 2.06 1.19 8.24
C ILE A 201 3.49 1.74 8.19
N LYS A 202 4.30 1.27 7.23
CA LYS A 202 5.65 1.78 6.97
C LYS A 202 5.74 2.60 5.70
N LYS A 203 5.20 2.07 4.60
CA LYS A 203 5.23 2.68 3.26
C LYS A 203 3.81 2.93 2.77
N LEU A 204 3.54 4.13 2.26
CA LEU A 204 2.24 4.52 1.72
C LEU A 204 2.41 5.05 0.30
N GLU A 205 1.55 4.60 -0.61
CA GLU A 205 1.48 5.04 -1.99
C GLU A 205 0.04 5.47 -2.30
N VAL A 206 -0.15 6.72 -2.74
CA VAL A 206 -1.47 7.30 -3.00
C VAL A 206 -1.52 7.84 -4.43
N HIS A 207 -2.45 7.31 -5.21
CA HIS A 207 -2.75 7.77 -6.57
C HIS A 207 -4.05 8.57 -6.57
N ASN A 208 -3.97 9.82 -7.02
CA ASN A 208 -5.09 10.76 -7.10
C ASN A 208 -5.78 11.02 -5.73
N GLU A 209 -6.67 12.02 -5.68
CA GLU A 209 -7.48 12.36 -4.49
C GLU A 209 -6.68 12.42 -3.16
N ILE A 210 -5.41 12.86 -3.24
CA ILE A 210 -4.43 12.72 -2.15
C ILE A 210 -4.95 13.31 -0.84
N LYS A 211 -5.50 14.54 -0.90
CA LYS A 211 -6.04 15.25 0.28
C LYS A 211 -7.12 14.42 0.98
N GLN A 212 -8.04 13.84 0.21
CA GLN A 212 -9.15 13.06 0.73
C GLN A 212 -8.68 11.73 1.32
N VAL A 213 -7.80 11.02 0.62
CA VAL A 213 -7.21 9.75 1.09
C VAL A 213 -6.47 9.97 2.40
N LEU A 214 -5.57 10.96 2.46
CA LEU A 214 -4.76 11.21 3.65
C LEU A 214 -5.63 11.64 4.85
N SER A 215 -6.64 12.48 4.63
CA SER A 215 -7.58 12.91 5.68
C SER A 215 -8.39 11.74 6.24
N THR A 216 -8.74 10.78 5.37
CA THR A 216 -9.51 9.59 5.72
C THR A 216 -8.64 8.53 6.41
N LEU A 217 -7.35 8.47 6.05
CA LEU A 217 -6.39 7.58 6.69
C LEU A 217 -5.99 8.05 8.09
N ALA A 218 -5.87 9.36 8.32
CA ALA A 218 -5.32 9.89 9.58
C ALA A 218 -5.96 9.28 10.85
N PRO A 219 -7.29 9.09 10.96
CA PRO A 219 -7.90 8.48 12.15
C PRO A 219 -7.63 6.98 12.32
N CYS A 220 -7.28 6.27 11.24
CA CYS A 220 -7.06 4.81 11.27
C CYS A 220 -5.58 4.43 11.45
N LEU A 221 -4.65 5.39 11.33
CA LEU A 221 -3.22 5.14 11.51
C LEU A 221 -2.85 5.13 12.99
N ASP A 222 -2.18 4.06 13.40
CA ASP A 222 -1.55 3.94 14.71
C ASP A 222 -0.37 4.91 14.82
N GLU A 223 -0.15 5.47 16.01
CA GLU A 223 0.94 6.41 16.30
C GLU A 223 2.32 5.87 15.89
N SER A 224 2.54 4.54 15.99
CA SER A 224 3.80 3.91 15.57
C SER A 224 4.01 3.83 14.05
N SER A 225 3.06 4.34 13.26
CA SER A 225 3.23 4.59 11.82
C SER A 225 3.97 5.90 11.53
N TYR A 226 4.05 6.81 12.51
CA TYR A 226 4.70 8.10 12.36
C TYR A 226 6.13 8.07 12.92
N PRO A 227 7.11 8.62 12.21
CA PRO A 227 7.05 9.01 10.80
C PRO A 227 7.01 7.81 9.85
N LEU A 228 6.34 7.97 8.70
CA LEU A 228 6.38 6.96 7.64
C LEU A 228 7.82 6.78 7.14
N GLU A 229 8.20 5.54 6.85
CA GLU A 229 9.50 5.23 6.24
C GLU A 229 9.56 5.72 4.79
N SER A 230 8.44 5.69 4.07
CA SER A 230 8.35 6.16 2.67
C SER A 230 6.91 6.55 2.33
N LEU A 231 6.72 7.71 1.71
CA LEU A 231 5.43 8.19 1.22
C LEU A 231 5.56 8.54 -0.27
N GLU A 232 4.70 7.98 -1.10
CA GLU A 232 4.68 8.20 -2.54
C GLU A 232 3.33 8.75 -2.98
N LEU A 233 3.36 9.90 -3.65
CA LEU A 233 2.19 10.65 -4.07
C LEU A 233 2.20 10.76 -5.60
N VAL A 234 1.16 10.25 -6.25
CA VAL A 234 1.07 10.17 -7.71
C VAL A 234 -0.18 10.87 -8.19
N GLN A 235 -0.03 11.98 -8.91
CA GLN A 235 -1.15 12.72 -9.49
C GLN A 235 -0.70 13.51 -10.73
N GLN A 236 -1.51 13.55 -11.79
CA GLN A 236 -1.12 14.23 -13.03
C GLN A 236 -0.98 15.75 -12.88
N PHE A 237 -1.85 16.38 -12.08
CA PHE A 237 -1.83 17.81 -11.82
C PHE A 237 -1.93 18.05 -10.32
N PHE A 238 -0.81 18.33 -9.67
CA PHE A 238 -0.74 18.56 -8.23
C PHE A 238 -0.39 20.02 -7.95
N THR A 239 -1.32 20.76 -7.32
CA THR A 239 -1.04 22.08 -6.74
C THR A 239 -0.64 21.91 -5.29
N SER A 240 0.49 22.50 -4.94
CA SER A 240 1.26 22.03 -3.79
C SER A 240 0.86 22.68 -2.45
N ASP A 241 0.30 23.90 -2.50
CA ASP A 241 0.15 24.74 -1.31
C ASP A 241 -0.84 24.16 -0.27
N ASP A 242 -1.87 23.42 -0.68
CA ASP A 242 -2.87 22.82 0.23
C ASP A 242 -2.36 21.59 0.99
N LEU A 243 -1.36 20.88 0.45
CA LEU A 243 -0.95 19.56 0.94
C LEU A 243 0.32 19.61 1.79
N PHE A 244 1.14 20.65 1.67
CA PHE A 244 2.35 20.82 2.47
C PHE A 244 2.09 20.89 3.98
N ASN A 245 0.87 21.25 4.37
CA ASN A 245 0.45 21.32 5.77
C ASN A 245 -0.04 19.96 6.32
N HIS A 246 -0.20 18.94 5.49
CA HIS A 246 -0.73 17.66 5.95
C HIS A 246 0.31 16.91 6.79
N HIS A 247 -0.03 16.56 8.04
CA HIS A 247 0.90 15.93 9.00
C HIS A 247 1.57 14.65 8.47
N ILE A 248 0.82 13.78 7.75
CA ILE A 248 1.37 12.57 7.10
C ILE A 248 2.48 12.92 6.09
N ILE A 249 2.34 14.02 5.35
CA ILE A 249 3.34 14.47 4.38
C ILE A 249 4.55 15.02 5.12
N GLN A 250 4.35 15.94 6.07
CA GLN A 250 5.44 16.62 6.79
C GLN A 250 6.36 15.67 7.56
N THR A 251 5.79 14.60 8.14
CA THR A 251 6.56 13.65 8.95
C THR A 251 7.26 12.57 8.13
N ALA A 252 6.90 12.35 6.86
CA ALA A 252 7.48 11.28 6.06
C ALA A 252 9.02 11.42 5.90
N LYS A 253 9.75 10.33 6.16
CA LYS A 253 11.22 10.30 6.07
C LYS A 253 11.76 10.37 4.65
N ASP A 254 11.02 9.81 3.71
CA ASP A 254 11.32 9.74 2.29
C ASP A 254 10.02 10.04 1.53
N LEU A 255 9.96 11.20 0.91
CA LEU A 255 8.78 11.69 0.20
C LEU A 255 9.03 11.65 -1.32
N ARG A 256 8.27 10.84 -2.04
CA ARG A 256 8.26 10.81 -3.49
C ARG A 256 6.99 11.45 -4.04
N ILE A 257 7.13 12.36 -4.99
CA ILE A 257 6.01 13.04 -5.62
C ILE A 257 6.15 12.96 -7.14
N ILE A 258 5.14 12.45 -7.81
CA ILE A 258 5.06 12.34 -9.26
C ILE A 258 4.01 13.33 -9.77
N GLY A 259 4.42 14.29 -10.59
CA GLY A 259 3.53 15.28 -11.23
C GLY A 259 3.25 16.56 -10.42
N ILE A 260 4.15 16.95 -9.50
CA ILE A 260 4.06 18.23 -8.76
C ILE A 260 4.36 19.43 -9.64
N HIS A 261 3.51 20.45 -9.55
CA HIS A 261 3.78 21.78 -10.10
C HIS A 261 3.88 22.80 -8.95
N GLY A 262 4.89 23.68 -9.00
CA GLY A 262 4.95 24.84 -8.11
C GLY A 262 5.96 24.75 -6.96
N ASN A 263 5.56 25.18 -5.77
CA ASN A 263 6.46 25.61 -4.67
C ASN A 263 7.08 24.45 -3.86
N PHE A 264 7.58 23.40 -4.50
CA PHE A 264 8.17 22.24 -3.81
C PHE A 264 9.28 22.61 -2.81
N HIS A 265 9.98 23.72 -3.02
CA HIS A 265 11.00 24.25 -2.11
C HIS A 265 10.49 24.52 -0.68
N ARG A 266 9.17 24.64 -0.50
CA ARG A 266 8.50 24.82 0.80
C ARG A 266 8.29 23.52 1.59
N LEU A 267 8.49 22.34 0.99
CA LEU A 267 8.34 21.06 1.69
C LEU A 267 9.33 20.97 2.85
N PRO A 268 8.88 20.63 4.08
CA PRO A 268 9.77 20.55 5.25
C PRO A 268 10.60 19.26 5.28
N ASN A 269 10.27 18.27 4.46
CA ASN A 269 10.92 16.96 4.45
C ASN A 269 12.42 17.04 4.11
N LEU A 270 13.22 16.27 4.84
CA LEU A 270 14.66 16.16 4.60
C LEU A 270 15.00 15.43 3.30
N ARG A 271 14.19 14.46 2.86
CA ARG A 271 14.42 13.73 1.62
C ARG A 271 13.17 13.78 0.76
N VAL A 272 13.33 14.39 -0.42
CA VAL A 272 12.24 14.54 -1.39
C VAL A 272 12.72 14.10 -2.77
N HIS A 273 12.00 13.21 -3.43
CA HIS A 273 12.22 12.87 -4.83
C HIS A 273 11.01 13.31 -5.65
N ILE A 274 11.24 14.16 -6.64
CA ILE A 274 10.23 14.71 -7.51
C ILE A 274 10.44 14.13 -8.90
N GLN A 275 9.40 13.58 -9.50
CA GLN A 275 9.46 12.98 -10.82
C GLN A 275 8.39 13.56 -11.74
N LYS A 276 8.66 13.49 -13.05
CA LYS A 276 7.75 13.94 -14.11
C LYS A 276 7.35 15.41 -13.98
N VAL A 277 8.32 16.25 -13.66
CA VAL A 277 8.14 17.70 -13.55
C VAL A 277 8.90 18.39 -14.68
N ASN A 278 8.34 19.48 -15.20
CA ASN A 278 9.07 20.36 -16.10
C ASN A 278 10.14 21.12 -15.29
N VAL A 279 11.40 20.69 -15.41
CA VAL A 279 12.52 21.31 -14.70
C VAL A 279 13.07 22.45 -15.55
N SER A 280 12.62 23.67 -15.27
CA SER A 280 13.18 24.87 -15.89
C SER A 280 14.21 25.56 -14.98
N PRO A 281 15.19 26.30 -15.53
CA PRO A 281 16.14 27.09 -14.74
C PRO A 281 15.43 28.04 -13.76
N ALA A 282 14.37 28.72 -14.19
CA ALA A 282 13.59 29.62 -13.34
C ALA A 282 12.99 28.91 -12.11
N THR A 283 12.56 27.65 -12.25
CA THR A 283 11.99 26.88 -11.16
C THR A 283 13.05 26.52 -10.11
N LEU A 284 14.25 26.12 -10.56
CA LEU A 284 15.38 25.82 -9.68
C LEU A 284 15.93 27.07 -9.01
N ILE A 285 16.09 28.17 -9.76
CA ILE A 285 16.53 29.47 -9.21
C ILE A 285 15.59 29.92 -8.11
N LYS A 286 14.27 29.89 -8.35
CA LYS A 286 13.27 30.21 -7.32
C LYS A 286 13.41 29.34 -6.06
N ALA A 287 13.69 28.05 -6.23
CA ALA A 287 13.90 27.13 -5.11
C ALA A 287 15.19 27.45 -4.33
N ILE A 288 16.29 27.68 -5.04
CA ILE A 288 17.60 28.01 -4.47
C ILE A 288 17.54 29.36 -3.76
N ASP A 289 17.00 30.40 -4.38
CA ASP A 289 16.82 31.72 -3.77
C ASP A 289 16.02 31.66 -2.47
N TYR A 290 14.95 30.86 -2.47
CA TYR A 290 14.13 30.66 -1.27
C TYR A 290 14.96 30.03 -0.13
N TRP A 291 15.77 29.02 -0.42
CA TRP A 291 16.64 28.36 0.59
C TRP A 291 17.81 29.24 1.03
N LEU A 292 18.45 29.98 0.11
CA LEU A 292 19.53 30.92 0.44
C LEU A 292 19.02 32.11 1.28
N THR A 293 17.76 32.50 1.08
CA THR A 293 17.16 33.61 1.83
C THR A 293 16.68 33.16 3.21
N ARG A 294 15.95 32.06 3.31
CA ARG A 294 15.31 31.65 4.58
C ARG A 294 16.12 30.65 5.40
N GLY A 295 17.12 30.03 4.80
CA GLY A 295 17.80 28.88 5.36
C GLY A 295 17.01 27.60 5.10
N LYS A 296 17.73 26.49 5.16
CA LYS A 296 17.18 25.15 5.01
C LYS A 296 17.99 24.21 5.90
N GLU A 297 17.34 23.20 6.46
CA GLU A 297 17.98 22.29 7.40
C GLU A 297 19.13 21.51 6.73
N ILE A 298 20.27 21.45 7.42
CA ILE A 298 21.44 20.67 6.96
C ILE A 298 21.06 19.20 6.86
N GLY A 299 21.44 18.55 5.76
CA GLY A 299 21.04 17.19 5.42
C GLY A 299 19.82 17.09 4.52
N THR A 300 19.16 18.23 4.22
CA THR A 300 18.11 18.28 3.19
C THR A 300 18.67 17.83 1.84
N HIS A 301 17.94 16.95 1.17
CA HIS A 301 18.25 16.43 -0.16
C HIS A 301 16.97 16.34 -1.01
N PHE A 302 16.96 17.06 -2.12
CA PHE A 302 15.92 17.01 -3.14
C PHE A 302 16.51 16.47 -4.43
N SER A 303 15.91 15.42 -4.99
CA SER A 303 16.23 14.92 -6.32
C SER A 303 15.05 15.17 -7.24
N ILE A 304 15.27 15.84 -8.37
CA ILE A 304 14.20 16.27 -9.28
C ILE A 304 14.50 15.71 -10.66
N SER A 305 13.63 14.86 -11.19
CA SER A 305 13.75 14.30 -12.54
C SER A 305 12.62 14.75 -13.46
N SER A 306 13.01 15.09 -14.69
CA SER A 306 12.10 15.26 -15.82
C SER A 306 11.88 13.89 -16.50
N CYS A 307 10.77 13.72 -17.21
CA CYS A 307 10.52 12.49 -17.98
C CYS A 307 11.62 12.22 -19.02
N GLU A 308 12.12 13.27 -19.68
CA GLU A 308 12.95 13.18 -20.88
C GLU A 308 13.92 14.36 -20.98
N MET A 309 14.76 14.56 -19.95
CA MET A 309 15.80 15.60 -20.03
C MET A 309 16.96 15.10 -20.89
N LEU A 310 17.27 15.80 -21.97
CA LEU A 310 18.45 15.50 -22.79
C LEU A 310 19.74 16.02 -22.12
N GLU A 311 20.89 15.49 -22.52
CA GLU A 311 22.19 15.96 -22.01
C GLU A 311 22.42 17.45 -22.27
N GLU A 312 22.01 17.96 -23.43
CA GLU A 312 22.17 19.40 -23.74
C GLU A 312 21.29 20.27 -22.85
N GLU A 313 20.08 19.83 -22.51
CA GLU A 313 19.21 20.52 -21.56
C GLU A 313 19.81 20.50 -20.16
N ALA A 314 20.39 19.36 -19.75
CA ALA A 314 21.11 19.23 -18.48
C ALA A 314 22.29 20.22 -18.38
N ARG A 315 23.06 20.37 -19.46
CA ARG A 315 24.18 21.32 -19.55
C ARG A 315 23.70 22.77 -19.51
N VAL A 316 22.65 23.11 -20.26
CA VAL A 316 22.04 24.45 -20.26
C VAL A 316 21.53 24.79 -18.87
N LEU A 317 20.84 23.86 -18.21
CA LEU A 317 20.34 24.03 -16.86
C LEU A 317 21.48 24.27 -15.87
N TRP A 318 22.53 23.44 -15.94
CA TRP A 318 23.68 23.57 -15.04
C TRP A 318 24.41 24.91 -15.23
N LYS A 319 24.64 25.32 -16.48
CA LYS A 319 25.25 26.61 -16.82
C LYS A 319 24.39 27.78 -16.35
N ALA A 320 23.07 27.69 -16.48
CA ALA A 320 22.16 28.73 -16.03
C ALA A 320 22.23 28.93 -14.51
N ILE A 321 22.26 27.84 -13.72
CA ILE A 321 22.42 27.92 -12.26
C ILE A 321 23.80 28.48 -11.90
N ARG A 322 24.89 27.98 -12.51
CA ARG A 322 26.23 28.53 -12.26
C ARG A 322 26.30 30.03 -12.53
N THR A 323 25.76 30.47 -13.67
CA THR A 323 25.81 31.88 -14.08
C THR A 323 25.02 32.75 -13.11
N ASN A 324 23.86 32.29 -12.65
CA ASN A 324 23.02 33.04 -11.72
C ASN A 324 23.64 33.21 -10.32
N TYR A 325 24.50 32.27 -9.90
CA TYR A 325 25.12 32.26 -8.56
C TYR A 325 26.65 32.39 -8.61
N ILE A 326 27.19 32.97 -9.68
CA ILE A 326 28.64 32.99 -9.96
C ILE A 326 29.48 33.55 -8.80
N ASP A 327 28.95 34.57 -8.11
CA ASP A 327 29.60 35.25 -6.99
C ASP A 327 29.64 34.41 -5.70
N LEU A 328 28.70 33.46 -5.57
CA LEU A 328 28.57 32.58 -4.41
C LEU A 328 29.28 31.24 -4.58
N VAL A 329 29.82 30.98 -5.77
CA VAL A 329 30.51 29.74 -6.15
C VAL A 329 32.02 29.90 -5.95
N GLU A 330 32.71 28.80 -5.65
CA GLU A 330 34.18 28.76 -5.55
C GLU A 330 34.85 29.19 -6.87
N GLU A 331 35.97 29.92 -6.81
CA GLU A 331 36.65 30.49 -7.98
C GLU A 331 37.01 29.44 -9.04
N ASN A 332 37.45 28.26 -8.62
CA ASN A 332 37.77 27.12 -9.49
C ASN A 332 36.54 26.56 -10.23
N GLN A 333 35.33 26.75 -9.71
CA GLN A 333 34.08 26.30 -10.33
C GLN A 333 33.48 27.37 -11.27
N ARG A 334 33.97 28.62 -11.22
CA ARG A 334 33.43 29.74 -12.00
C ARG A 334 33.61 29.61 -13.50
N LEU A 335 34.61 28.88 -13.98
CA LEU A 335 34.90 28.74 -15.41
C LEU A 335 34.55 27.35 -15.97
N ILE A 336 34.03 26.44 -15.15
CA ILE A 336 33.66 25.11 -15.61
C ILE A 336 32.40 25.20 -16.47
N ASP A 337 32.39 24.58 -17.65
CA ASP A 337 31.22 24.58 -18.53
C ASP A 337 30.15 23.59 -18.06
N PHE A 338 30.56 22.38 -17.67
CA PHE A 338 29.72 21.34 -17.11
C PHE A 338 30.58 20.41 -16.25
N SER A 339 30.07 19.99 -15.09
CA SER A 339 30.78 19.10 -14.18
C SER A 339 29.87 18.00 -13.66
N PRO A 340 30.36 16.75 -13.53
CA PRO A 340 29.69 15.74 -12.73
C PRO A 340 29.80 16.00 -11.23
N GLU A 341 30.73 16.88 -10.81
CA GLU A 341 30.86 17.30 -9.42
C GLU A 341 29.82 18.38 -9.07
N PRO A 342 29.31 18.39 -7.83
CA PRO A 342 28.34 19.37 -7.41
C PRO A 342 28.90 20.79 -7.41
N LEU A 343 28.16 21.71 -8.01
CA LEU A 343 28.34 23.15 -7.87
C LEU A 343 28.05 23.53 -6.41
N LYS A 344 29.03 24.09 -5.70
CA LYS A 344 28.89 24.48 -4.30
C LYS A 344 28.55 25.96 -4.21
N ILE A 345 27.34 26.26 -3.78
CA ILE A 345 26.83 27.62 -3.62
C ILE A 345 26.86 27.97 -2.13
N LYS A 346 27.67 28.96 -1.75
CA LYS A 346 27.80 29.40 -0.36
C LYS A 346 26.50 30.02 0.14
N SER A 347 26.12 29.70 1.37
CA SER A 347 24.99 30.30 2.06
C SER A 347 25.45 31.01 3.33
N ARG A 348 24.70 32.04 3.74
CA ARG A 348 24.95 32.80 4.97
C ARG A 348 24.67 32.04 6.28
N PHE A 349 24.15 30.82 6.20
CA PHE A 349 23.71 30.02 7.36
C PHE A 349 24.74 28.97 7.82
N PHE A 350 26.05 29.19 7.59
CA PHE A 350 27.10 28.18 7.84
C PHE A 350 26.85 26.84 7.11
N SER A 351 26.20 26.96 5.94
CA SER A 351 25.84 25.84 5.09
C SER A 351 26.20 26.16 3.63
N GLU A 352 26.31 25.13 2.83
CA GLU A 352 26.46 25.20 1.39
C GLU A 352 25.28 24.47 0.74
N LEU A 353 24.80 25.03 -0.37
CA LEU A 353 23.87 24.36 -1.25
C LEU A 353 24.67 23.73 -2.39
N TRP A 354 24.63 22.41 -2.46
CA TRP A 354 25.27 21.62 -3.49
C TRP A 354 24.23 21.32 -4.56
N PHE A 355 24.45 21.83 -5.75
CA PHE A 355 23.61 21.58 -6.92
C PHE A 355 24.36 20.68 -7.91
N ASN A 356 23.72 19.62 -8.36
CA ASN A 356 24.29 18.73 -9.37
C ASN A 356 23.25 18.30 -10.40
N VAL A 357 23.72 17.92 -11.58
CA VAL A 357 22.88 17.29 -12.60
C VAL A 357 23.53 15.98 -13.02
N VAL A 358 22.95 14.87 -12.58
CA VAL A 358 23.51 13.52 -12.74
C VAL A 358 22.65 12.65 -13.64
N LYS A 359 23.28 11.76 -14.38
CA LYS A 359 22.61 10.75 -15.21
C LYS A 359 22.31 9.53 -14.34
N GLU A 360 21.03 9.15 -14.18
CA GLU A 360 20.65 7.98 -13.36
C GLU A 360 20.69 6.69 -14.19
N SER A 361 19.91 6.64 -15.28
CA SER A 361 19.89 5.52 -16.22
C SER A 361 19.20 5.93 -17.54
N GLY A 362 19.61 5.33 -18.67
CA GLY A 362 19.05 5.67 -19.99
C GLY A 362 19.22 7.15 -20.35
N ASN A 363 18.12 7.82 -20.70
CA ASN A 363 18.06 9.26 -20.97
C ASN A 363 17.47 10.07 -19.80
N THR A 364 17.47 9.52 -18.58
CA THR A 364 16.93 10.21 -17.41
C THR A 364 18.06 10.88 -16.63
N TRP A 365 18.02 12.21 -16.63
CA TRP A 365 18.87 13.06 -15.82
C TRP A 365 18.12 13.60 -14.61
N ILE A 366 18.83 13.75 -13.50
CA ILE A 366 18.32 14.16 -12.19
C ILE A 366 19.05 15.40 -11.75
N CYS A 367 18.29 16.41 -11.32
CA CYS A 367 18.81 17.57 -10.62
C CYS A 367 18.81 17.29 -9.12
N ASP A 368 19.98 17.23 -8.51
CA ASP A 368 20.13 17.07 -7.07
C ASP A 368 20.41 18.43 -6.42
N LEU A 369 19.68 18.72 -5.34
CA LEU A 369 19.89 19.86 -4.47
C LEU A 369 20.11 19.34 -3.05
N GLN A 370 21.30 19.58 -2.49
CA GLN A 370 21.67 19.12 -1.15
C GLN A 370 22.14 20.28 -0.29
N VAL A 371 21.70 20.32 0.96
CA VAL A 371 22.16 21.32 1.94
C VAL A 371 23.14 20.65 2.87
N ARG A 372 24.37 21.13 2.90
CA ARG A 372 25.45 20.55 3.71
C ARG A 372 26.05 21.62 4.62
N LYS A 373 26.69 21.20 5.71
CA LYS A 373 27.49 22.11 6.54
C LYS A 373 28.70 22.57 5.71
N THR A 374 29.02 23.86 5.76
CA THR A 374 30.29 24.37 5.23
C THR A 374 31.44 23.64 5.90
N ARG A 375 32.37 23.07 5.12
CA ARG A 375 33.58 22.49 5.70
C ARG A 375 34.44 23.65 6.23
N ALA A 376 34.83 23.56 7.50
CA ALA A 376 35.69 24.54 8.15
C ALA A 376 37.09 24.55 7.52
#